data_AF-A0A948AHR9-F1
#
_entry.id   AF-A0A948AHR9-F1
#
_cell.length_a   1.000
_cell.length_b   1.000
_cell.length_c   1.000
_cell.angle_alpha   90.00
_cell.angle_beta   90.00
_cell.angle_gamma   90.00
#
_symmetry.space_group_name_H-M   'P 1'
#
loop_
_entity.id
_entity.type
_entity.pdbx_description
1 polymer ?
#
loop_
_entity_poly.entity_id
_entity_poly.type
_entity_poly.pdbx_seq_one_letter_code
_entity_poly.pdbx_strand_id
1 'polypeptide(L)' 'MNKRKSSPPRRPRDPVAKAVRTPRFKQQVVPDKRWRERLKEKEEAPEKRPMGSPPPLPKGE' A
#
# COMPACT_ATOMS: atom_id res chain seq x y z
N MET A 1 -7.68 7.45 54.09
CA MET A 1 -7.68 6.83 52.74
C MET A 1 -8.30 7.80 51.74
N ASN A 2 -7.47 8.67 51.14
CA ASN A 2 -7.91 9.65 50.14
C ASN A 2 -8.19 8.95 48.81
N LYS A 3 -9.47 8.67 48.52
CA LYS A 3 -9.89 8.24 47.19
C LYS A 3 -9.63 9.39 46.21
N ARG A 4 -8.55 9.31 45.44
CA ARG A 4 -8.33 10.19 44.28
C ARG A 4 -9.53 9.98 43.35
N LYS A 5 -10.44 10.96 43.28
CA LYS A 5 -11.59 10.92 42.37
C LYS A 5 -11.06 10.58 40.98
N SER A 6 -11.41 9.41 40.49
CA SER A 6 -10.97 8.94 39.18
C SER A 6 -11.28 10.04 38.17
N SER A 7 -10.26 10.52 37.46
CA SER A 7 -10.45 11.42 36.33
C SER A 7 -11.54 10.84 35.40
N PRO A 8 -12.37 11.67 34.76
CA PRO A 8 -13.33 11.20 33.77
C PRO A 8 -12.63 10.23 32.81
N PRO A 9 -13.19 9.03 32.58
CA PRO A 9 -12.49 8.01 31.80
C PRO A 9 -12.11 8.58 30.44
N ARG A 10 -10.79 8.62 30.17
CA ARG A 10 -10.19 9.28 29.01
C ARG A 10 -10.46 8.58 27.68
N ARG A 11 -11.34 7.57 27.65
CA ARG A 11 -11.58 6.70 26.49
C ARG A 11 -13.06 6.41 26.32
N PRO A 12 -13.52 6.15 25.08
CA PRO A 12 -14.94 5.95 24.82
C PRO A 12 -15.45 4.73 25.57
N ARG A 13 -16.51 4.95 26.36
CA ARG A 13 -17.40 3.91 26.87
C ARG A 13 -18.27 3.28 25.77
N ASP A 14 -18.16 3.80 24.56
CA ASP A 14 -18.99 3.42 23.43
C ASP A 14 -18.43 2.17 22.72
N PRO A 15 -19.19 1.05 22.68
CA PRO A 15 -18.78 -0.17 21.98
C PRO A 15 -18.54 0.07 20.48
N VAL A 16 -19.25 1.01 19.86
CA VAL A 16 -19.09 1.36 18.43
C VAL A 16 -17.74 2.02 18.20
N ALA A 17 -17.37 2.99 19.05
CA ALA A 17 -16.06 3.64 18.96
C ALA A 17 -14.88 2.69 19.21
N LYS A 18 -15.09 1.58 19.93
CA LYS A 18 -14.10 0.50 20.05
C LYS A 18 -14.03 -0.32 18.75
N ALA A 19 -15.17 -0.67 18.16
CA ALA A 19 -15.25 -1.45 16.93
C ALA A 19 -14.63 -0.72 15.72
N VAL A 20 -14.92 0.56 15.53
CA VAL A 20 -14.41 1.36 14.39
C VAL A 20 -12.89 1.50 14.39
N ARG A 21 -12.25 1.44 15.57
CA ARG A 21 -10.77 1.48 15.68
C ARG A 21 -10.08 0.17 15.32
N THR A 22 -10.83 -0.90 15.06
CA THR A 22 -10.26 -2.19 14.67
C THR A 22 -9.85 -2.19 13.19
N PRO A 23 -8.89 -3.04 12.78
CA PRO A 23 -8.45 -3.13 11.37
C PRO A 23 -9.57 -3.42 10.37
N ARG A 24 -10.67 -4.03 10.83
CA ARG A 24 -11.84 -4.37 10.02
C ARG A 24 -12.47 -3.14 9.33
N PHE A 25 -12.40 -1.97 9.96
CA PHE A 25 -12.99 -0.74 9.46
C PHE A 25 -11.96 0.28 8.96
N LYS A 26 -10.73 -0.17 8.66
CA LYS A 26 -9.73 0.71 8.04
C LYS A 26 -10.17 1.10 6.62
N GLN A 27 -9.83 2.32 6.24
CA GLN A 27 -10.01 2.79 4.86
C GLN A 27 -9.22 1.88 3.92
N GLN A 28 -9.92 1.30 2.94
CA GLN A 28 -9.29 0.51 1.89
C GLN A 28 -8.95 1.40 0.70
N VAL A 29 -7.71 1.29 0.23
CA VAL A 29 -7.28 1.97 -0.99
C VAL A 29 -7.75 1.11 -2.17
N VAL A 30 -8.60 1.69 -3.01
CA VAL A 30 -8.98 1.07 -4.28
C VAL A 30 -7.92 1.47 -5.32
N PRO A 31 -7.20 0.52 -5.92
CA PRO A 31 -6.22 0.86 -6.95
C PRO A 31 -6.90 1.50 -8.16
N ASP A 32 -6.35 2.62 -8.62
CA ASP A 32 -6.81 3.30 -9.83
C ASP A 32 -6.70 2.37 -11.05
N LYS A 33 -7.76 2.34 -11.87
CA LYS A 33 -7.82 1.53 -13.10
C LYS A 33 -6.69 1.90 -14.06
N ARG A 34 -6.38 3.19 -14.21
CA ARG A 34 -5.31 3.67 -15.09
C ARG A 34 -3.92 3.21 -14.64
N TRP A 35 -3.73 3.07 -13.33
CA TRP A 35 -2.49 2.56 -12.76
C TRP A 35 -2.32 1.05 -13.02
N ARG A 36 -3.42 0.28 -13.01
CA ARG A 36 -3.38 -1.16 -13.32
C ARG A 36 -2.96 -1.43 -14.76
N GLU A 37 -3.43 -0.62 -15.72
CA GLU A 37 -3.05 -0.77 -17.13
C GLU A 37 -1.56 -0.50 -17.34
N ARG A 38 -1.02 0.56 -16.72
CA ARG A 38 0.42 0.87 -16.76
C ARG A 38 1.29 -0.23 -16.14
N LEU A 39 0.82 -0.87 -15.05
CA LEU A 39 1.54 -1.98 -14.46
C LEU A 39 1.55 -3.22 -15.37
N LYS A 40 0.43 -3.55 -16.01
CA LYS A 40 0.36 -4.65 -16.99
C LYS A 40 1.29 -4.41 -18.18
N GLU A 41 1.28 -3.20 -18.73
CA GLU A 41 2.17 -2.82 -19.84
C GLU A 41 3.65 -2.91 -19.44
N LYS A 42 3.99 -2.52 -18.20
CA LYS A 42 5.36 -2.59 -17.68
C LYS A 42 5.81 -4.02 -17.32
N GLU A 43 4.89 -4.89 -16.93
CA GLU A 43 5.13 -6.31 -16.65
C GLU A 43 5.23 -7.14 -17.93
N GLU A 44 4.61 -6.71 -19.04
CA GLU A 44 4.75 -7.32 -20.37
C GLU A 44 6.04 -6.87 -21.10
N ALA A 45 6.64 -5.75 -20.67
CA ALA A 45 7.85 -5.18 -21.28
C ALA A 45 9.20 -5.91 -21.04
N PRO A 46 9.43 -6.78 -20.02
CA PRO A 46 10.72 -7.45 -19.87
C PRO A 46 10.86 -8.73 -20.72
N GLU A 47 9.78 -9.30 -21.27
CA GLU A 47 9.85 -10.58 -22.01
C GLU A 47 10.19 -10.45 -23.51
N LYS A 48 10.16 -9.23 -24.08
CA LYS A 48 10.55 -9.00 -25.49
C LYS A 48 11.98 -8.48 -25.66
N ARG A 49 12.90 -8.81 -24.75
CA ARG A 49 14.31 -8.82 -25.14
C ARG A 49 14.57 -10.14 -25.85
N PRO A 50 14.82 -10.17 -27.17
CA PRO A 50 15.37 -11.37 -27.77
C PRO A 50 16.72 -11.63 -27.07
N MET A 51 16.73 -12.64 -26.19
CA MET A 51 17.92 -13.24 -25.62
C MET A 51 18.74 -13.81 -26.79
N GLY A 52 19.54 -12.97 -27.45
CA GLY A 52 20.24 -13.38 -28.66
C GLY A 52 20.97 -12.31 -29.46
N SER A 53 20.82 -11.02 -29.17
CA SER A 53 21.64 -10.00 -29.85
C SER A 53 22.71 -9.44 -28.91
N PRO A 54 24.00 -9.75 -29.11
CA PRO A 54 25.07 -9.10 -28.36
C PRO A 54 25.09 -7.60 -28.68
N PRO A 55 25.51 -6.74 -27.73
CA PRO A 55 25.60 -5.31 -27.96
C PRO A 55 26.54 -5.03 -29.15
N PRO A 56 26.21 -4.07 -30.03
CA PRO A 56 27.05 -3.75 -31.18
C PRO A 56 28.44 -3.31 -30.70
N LEU A 57 29.48 -3.96 -31.23
CA LEU A 57 30.87 -3.62 -30.92
C LEU A 57 31.17 -2.18 -31.35
N PRO A 58 31.96 -1.42 -30.57
CA PRO A 58 32.35 -0.07 -30.94
C PRO A 58 33.14 -0.11 -32.25
N LYS A 59 32.68 0.65 -33.26
CA LYS A 59 33.43 0.84 -34.50
C LYS A 59 34.65 1.69 -34.15
N GLY A 60 35.83 1.07 -34.23
CA GLY A 60 37.11 1.74 -34.04
C GLY A 60 37.31 2.85 -35.08
N GLU A 61 38.00 3.90 -34.62
CA GLU A 61 38.49 5.06 -35.37
C GLU A 61 39.49 4.68 -36.46
#